data_AF-A0A2H0A9D4-F1
#
_entry.id   AF-A0A2H0A9D4-F1
#
_cell.length_a   1.000
_cell.length_b   1.000
_cell.length_c   1.000
_cell.angle_alpha   90.00
_cell.angle_beta   90.00
_cell.angle_gamma   90.00
#
_symmetry.space_group_name_H-M   'P 1'
#
loop_
_entity.id
_entity.type
_entity.pdbx_description
1 polymer ?
#
loop_
_entity_poly.entity_id
_entity_poly.type
_entity_poly.pdbx_seq_one_letter_code
_entity_poly.pdbx_strand_id
1 'polypeptide(L)'
;MNYTEKELSDMGIRFGDNVQIHRTVLFFGKNVRIGSNVRIDCYSVITSDKPVILGNHIHIGAGGHIFGTAGVTIHDYCNISSRCSIFTASDDYTQ
;
A
#
# COMPACT_ATOMS: atom_id res chain seq x y z
N MET A 1 3.00 1.48 16.92
CA MET A 1 3.37 0.05 16.80
C MET A 1 3.17 -0.37 15.36
N ASN A 2 3.98 -1.29 14.85
CA ASN A 2 3.83 -1.84 13.50
C ASN A 2 3.05 -3.16 13.55
N TYR A 3 2.46 -3.56 12.42
CA TYR A 3 1.91 -4.90 12.28
C TYR A 3 3.00 -5.95 12.41
N THR A 4 2.66 -7.08 13.00
CA THR A 4 3.46 -8.31 12.96
C THR A 4 3.27 -9.02 11.63
N GLU A 5 4.25 -9.84 11.24
CA GLU A 5 4.14 -10.68 10.03
C GLU A 5 2.92 -11.60 10.06
N LYS A 6 2.55 -12.10 11.25
CA LYS A 6 1.34 -12.90 11.44
C LYS A 6 0.08 -12.08 11.14
N GLU A 7 -0.03 -10.86 11.67
CA GLU A 7 -1.18 -9.98 11.37
C GLU A 7 -1.28 -9.69 9.87
N LEU A 8 -0.16 -9.40 9.20
CA LEU A 8 -0.15 -9.16 7.75
C LEU A 8 -0.55 -10.42 6.96
N SER A 9 -0.08 -11.59 7.36
CA SER A 9 -0.44 -12.87 6.74
C SER A 9 -1.92 -13.20 6.93
N ASP A 10 -2.45 -12.99 8.14
CA ASP A 10 -3.86 -13.22 8.47
C ASP A 10 -4.78 -12.26 7.67
N MET A 11 -4.30 -11.06 7.33
CA MET A 11 -4.99 -10.13 6.42
C MET A 11 -4.94 -10.59 4.95
N GLY A 12 -4.16 -11.61 4.60
CA GLY A 12 -3.96 -12.08 3.24
C GLY A 12 -2.96 -11.25 2.43
N ILE A 13 -2.17 -10.40 3.08
CA ILE A 13 -1.13 -9.60 2.43
C ILE A 13 0.08 -10.50 2.20
N ARG A 14 0.61 -10.47 0.97
CA ARG A 14 1.88 -11.14 0.65
C ARG A 14 3.00 -10.11 0.78
N PHE A 15 4.05 -10.43 1.53
CA PHE A 15 5.15 -9.51 1.80
C PHE A 15 6.51 -10.23 1.69
N GLY A 16 7.57 -9.47 1.39
CA GLY A 16 8.96 -9.91 1.46
C GLY A 16 9.58 -9.65 2.83
N ASP A 17 10.90 -9.55 2.88
CA ASP A 17 11.65 -9.36 4.12
C ASP A 17 11.70 -7.88 4.54
N ASN A 18 11.82 -7.63 5.85
CA ASN A 18 12.00 -6.29 6.42
C ASN A 18 10.89 -5.30 5.97
N VAL A 19 9.64 -5.71 6.18
CA VAL A 19 8.46 -4.88 5.90
C VAL A 19 7.94 -4.24 7.19
N GLN A 20 7.87 -2.90 7.20
CA GLN A 20 7.51 -2.11 8.38
C GLN A 20 6.25 -1.28 8.10
N ILE A 21 5.11 -1.75 8.59
CA ILE A 21 3.81 -1.12 8.32
C ILE A 21 3.20 -0.69 9.63
N HIS A 22 2.92 0.61 9.78
CA HIS A 22 2.30 1.13 10.99
C HIS A 22 0.88 0.54 11.20
N ARG A 23 0.47 0.22 12.43
CA ARG A 23 -0.83 -0.42 12.73
C ARG A 23 -2.07 0.40 12.39
N THR A 24 -1.90 1.68 12.06
CA THR A 24 -3.02 2.55 11.64
C THR A 24 -3.23 2.52 10.12
N VAL A 25 -2.38 1.80 9.38
CA VAL A 25 -2.56 1.64 7.93
C VAL A 25 -3.77 0.76 7.70
N LEU A 26 -4.71 1.24 6.89
CA LEU A 26 -5.92 0.49 6.59
C LEU A 26 -5.77 -0.18 5.23
N PHE A 27 -5.98 -1.50 5.21
CA PHE A 27 -6.05 -2.31 4.00
C PHE A 27 -7.49 -2.69 3.72
N PHE A 28 -7.95 -2.43 2.50
CA PHE A 28 -9.23 -2.90 2.00
C PHE A 28 -8.99 -3.81 0.80
N GLY A 29 -9.37 -5.09 0.92
CA GLY A 29 -9.09 -6.13 -0.06
C GLY A 29 -7.88 -7.00 0.31
N LYS A 30 -7.61 -8.02 -0.52
CA LYS A 30 -6.58 -9.06 -0.27
C LYS A 30 -5.53 -9.15 -1.38
N ASN A 31 -5.59 -8.29 -2.38
CA ASN A 31 -4.72 -8.35 -3.57
C ASN A 31 -3.49 -7.45 -3.42
N VAL A 32 -2.91 -7.39 -2.23
CA VAL A 32 -1.73 -6.57 -1.93
C VAL A 32 -0.48 -7.45 -1.89
N ARG A 33 0.52 -7.08 -2.68
CA ARG A 33 1.85 -7.71 -2.72
C ARG A 33 2.89 -6.65 -2.42
N ILE A 34 3.73 -6.89 -1.44
CA ILE A 34 4.77 -5.98 -0.98
C ILE A 34 6.13 -6.68 -1.12
N GLY A 35 7.11 -6.03 -1.74
CA GLY A 35 8.47 -6.54 -1.81
C GLY A 35 9.21 -6.44 -0.47
N SER A 36 10.54 -6.48 -0.54
CA SER A 36 11.41 -6.38 0.63
C SER A 36 11.85 -4.94 0.89
N ASN A 37 12.19 -4.63 2.14
CA ASN A 37 12.64 -3.30 2.57
C ASN A 37 11.60 -2.19 2.29
N VAL A 38 10.34 -2.46 2.66
CA VAL A 38 9.23 -1.52 2.45
C VAL A 38 8.76 -0.95 3.79
N ARG A 39 8.57 0.37 3.83
CA ARG A 39 8.00 1.07 4.98
C ARG A 39 6.74 1.82 4.59
N ILE A 40 5.66 1.64 5.35
CA ILE A 40 4.40 2.37 5.18
C ILE A 40 4.04 3.05 6.50
N ASP A 41 4.04 4.38 6.47
CA ASP A 41 3.79 5.20 7.65
C ASP A 41 2.30 5.33 8.00
N CYS A 42 2.06 5.93 9.17
CA CYS A 42 0.74 6.06 9.78
C CYS A 42 -0.31 6.72 8.88
N TYR A 43 -1.57 6.38 9.13
CA TYR A 43 -2.77 6.89 8.47
C TYR A 43 -2.84 6.72 6.95
N SER A 44 -2.02 5.84 6.38
CA SER A 44 -2.10 5.44 4.98
C SER A 44 -3.32 4.54 4.73
N VAL A 45 -3.86 4.58 3.51
CA VAL A 45 -5.00 3.74 3.10
C VAL A 45 -4.65 3.07 1.78
N ILE A 46 -4.85 1.76 1.71
CA ILE A 46 -4.59 0.96 0.50
C ILE A 46 -5.84 0.14 0.18
N THR A 47 -6.47 0.41 -0.96
CA THR A 47 -7.58 -0.39 -1.49
C THR A 47 -7.09 -1.27 -2.66
N SER A 48 -7.59 -2.49 -2.77
CA SER A 48 -7.05 -3.51 -3.69
C SER A 48 -8.12 -4.44 -4.29
N ASP A 49 -9.08 -3.86 -5.03
CA ASP A 49 -10.03 -4.65 -5.82
C ASP A 49 -9.31 -5.39 -6.96
N LYS A 50 -8.28 -4.75 -7.51
CA LYS A 50 -7.29 -5.32 -8.43
C LYS A 50 -5.90 -5.32 -7.75
N PRO A 51 -4.91 -6.01 -8.32
CA PRO A 51 -3.59 -6.13 -7.70
C PRO A 51 -2.93 -4.77 -7.41
N VAL A 52 -2.50 -4.58 -6.16
CA VAL A 52 -1.59 -3.51 -5.73
C VAL A 52 -0.24 -4.15 -5.45
N ILE A 53 0.76 -3.80 -6.24
CA ILE A 53 2.10 -4.40 -6.18
C ILE A 53 3.10 -3.32 -5.82
N LEU A 54 3.76 -3.46 -4.68
CA LEU A 54 4.93 -2.67 -4.28
C LEU A 54 6.17 -3.53 -4.50
N GLY A 55 7.15 -2.99 -5.23
CA GLY A 55 8.49 -3.56 -5.37
C GLY A 55 9.32 -3.45 -4.09
N ASN A 56 10.63 -3.34 -4.26
CA ASN A 56 11.61 -3.29 -3.17
C ASN A 56 12.08 -1.86 -2.87
N HIS A 57 12.54 -1.62 -1.63
CA HIS A 57 13.11 -0.33 -1.23
C HIS A 57 12.14 0.84 -1.42
N ILE A 58 10.92 0.70 -0.89
CA ILE A 58 9.83 1.68 -1.04
C ILE A 58 9.50 2.28 0.32
N HIS A 59 9.37 3.60 0.37
CA HIS A 59 8.77 4.32 1.48
C HIS A 59 7.47 5.01 1.04
N ILE A 60 6.39 4.71 1.76
CA ILE A 60 5.13 5.45 1.69
C ILE A 60 5.05 6.31 2.96
N GLY A 61 5.13 7.62 2.79
CA GLY A 61 5.03 8.60 3.86
C GLY A 61 3.65 8.66 4.51
N ALA A 62 3.56 9.34 5.66
CA ALA A 62 2.34 9.38 6.45
C ALA A 62 1.16 9.97 5.66
N GLY A 63 0.01 9.30 5.74
CA GLY A 63 -1.17 9.65 4.95
C GLY A 63 -0.99 9.44 3.44
N GLY A 64 -0.08 8.56 3.01
CA GLY A 64 0.02 8.15 1.61
C GLY A 64 -1.14 7.22 1.27
N HIS A 65 -1.92 7.53 0.23
CA HIS A 65 -3.09 6.75 -0.12
C HIS A 65 -2.94 6.10 -1.50
N ILE A 66 -3.32 4.83 -1.60
CA ILE A 66 -3.37 4.09 -2.86
C ILE A 66 -4.78 3.53 -3.02
N PHE A 67 -5.53 4.10 -3.95
CA PHE A 67 -6.87 3.65 -4.32
C PHE A 67 -6.77 2.75 -5.56
N GLY A 68 -6.50 1.47 -5.33
CA GLY A 68 -6.14 0.45 -6.33
C GLY A 68 -7.31 -0.28 -7.00
N THR A 69 -8.44 0.40 -7.24
CA THR A 69 -9.63 -0.17 -7.90
C THR A 69 -9.33 -0.81 -9.27
N ALA A 70 -8.47 -0.21 -10.09
CA ALA A 70 -8.03 -0.76 -11.38
C ALA A 70 -6.63 -1.43 -11.33
N GLY A 71 -5.99 -1.40 -10.17
CA GLY A 71 -4.67 -2.00 -9.93
C GLY A 71 -3.52 -1.03 -10.18
N VAL A 72 -2.38 -1.26 -9.52
CA VAL A 72 -1.20 -0.40 -9.61
C VAL A 72 0.07 -1.20 -9.29
N THR A 73 1.16 -0.84 -9.95
CA THR A 73 2.50 -1.33 -9.64
C THR A 73 3.41 -0.15 -9.35
N ILE A 74 4.04 -0.16 -8.17
CA ILE A 74 5.10 0.76 -7.77
C ILE A 74 6.41 -0.01 -7.84
N HIS A 75 7.30 0.40 -8.74
CA HIS A 75 8.57 -0.28 -8.97
C HIS A 75 9.60 -0.01 -7.87
N ASP A 76 10.68 -0.78 -7.92
CA ASP A 76 11.78 -0.69 -6.96
C ASP A 76 12.33 0.74 -6.88
N TYR A 77 12.67 1.19 -5.67
CA TYR A 77 13.20 2.52 -5.38
C TYR A 77 12.24 3.70 -5.66
N CYS A 78 10.98 3.45 -6.00
CA CYS A 78 9.95 4.48 -6.10
C CYS A 78 9.33 4.78 -4.74
N ASN A 79 9.33 6.05 -4.32
CA ASN A 79 8.76 6.47 -3.04
C ASN A 79 7.50 7.31 -3.23
N ILE A 80 6.61 7.28 -2.24
CA ILE A 80 5.41 8.12 -2.17
C ILE A 80 5.55 9.05 -0.98
N SER A 81 5.62 10.35 -1.25
CA SER A 81 5.69 11.36 -0.20
C SER A 81 4.41 11.39 0.65
N SER A 82 4.53 11.94 1.86
CA SER A 82 3.40 12.12 2.77
C SER A 82 2.24 12.85 2.11
N ARG A 83 1.01 12.40 2.36
CA ARG A 83 -0.24 12.96 1.81
C ARG A 83 -0.42 12.89 0.29
N CYS A 84 0.44 12.15 -0.42
CA CYS A 84 0.18 11.86 -1.83
C CYS A 84 -0.90 10.78 -1.97
N SER A 85 -1.75 10.93 -2.97
CA SER A 85 -2.81 9.98 -3.28
C SER A 85 -2.68 9.48 -4.72
N ILE A 86 -2.72 8.17 -4.92
CA ILE A 86 -2.76 7.52 -6.23
C ILE A 86 -4.16 6.97 -6.44
N PHE A 87 -4.82 7.42 -7.50
CA PHE A 87 -6.11 6.90 -7.93
C PHE A 87 -5.92 6.13 -9.24
N THR A 88 -6.40 4.88 -9.27
CA THR A 88 -6.34 4.03 -10.46
C THR A 88 -7.64 4.05 -11.27
N ALA A 89 -8.70 4.60 -10.69
CA ALA A 89 -9.98 4.88 -11.32
C ALA A 89 -10.51 6.20 -10.77
N SER A 90 -11.31 6.90 -11.57
CA SER A 90 -11.99 8.14 -11.19
C SER A 90 -13.36 8.20 -11.88
N ASP A 91 -14.26 9.00 -11.31
CA ASP A 91 -15.56 9.30 -11.91
C ASP A 91 -15.43 10.30 -13.07
N ASP A 92 -16.53 10.49 -13.80
CA ASP A 92 -16.70 11.61 -14.72
C ASP A 92 -17.19 12.84 -13.95
N TYR A 93 -16.38 13.89 -13.95
CA TYR A 93 -16.64 15.15 -13.23
C TYR A 93 -17.37 16.20 -14.07
N THR A 94 -17.88 15.83 -15.26
CA THR A 94 -18.56 16.76 -16.17
C THR A 94 -20.09 16.75 -16.06
N GLN A 95 -20.64 15.93 -15.16
CA GLN A 95 -22.08 15.85 -14.86
C GLN A 95 -22.57 16.98 -13.96
#